data_AF-A0A1Y1Q5W1-F1
#
_entry.id   AF-A0A1Y1Q5W1-F1
#
_cell.length_a   1.000
_cell.length_b   1.000
_cell.length_c   1.000
_cell.angle_alpha   90.00
_cell.angle_beta   90.00
_cell.angle_gamma   90.00
#
_symmetry.space_group_name_H-M   'P 1'
#
loop_
_entity.id
_entity.type
_entity.pdbx_description
1 polymer ?
#
loop_
_entity_poly.entity_id
_entity_poly.type
_entity_poly.pdbx_seq_one_letter_code
_entity_poly.pdbx_strand_id
1 'polypeptide(L)'
;MKKSKSIKLTLTDWMKSLPKRVTPTYSLPYQYQIKHAGPEEFQVAGGGQEIWADGLRLTDGFLLECKFIDQPDRSPFVADSQIPDFIRQRIVTQVADEWYRYAAVINDSQTPVMGLEVITNEPRAVPFFQDLLDRYGMNGRVVVLK
;
A
#
# COMPACT_ATOMS: atom_id res chain seq x y z
N MET A 1 -39.66 -4.09 24.01
CA MET A 1 -38.84 -3.93 22.79
C MET A 1 -37.37 -3.78 23.20
N LYS A 2 -36.52 -4.79 22.96
CA LYS A 2 -35.08 -4.69 23.22
C LYS A 2 -34.45 -3.89 22.09
N LYS A 3 -33.89 -2.71 22.39
CA LYS A 3 -33.05 -1.96 21.44
C LYS A 3 -31.83 -2.82 21.14
N SER A 4 -31.73 -3.34 19.92
CA SER A 4 -30.50 -3.96 19.42
C SER A 4 -29.43 -2.88 19.37
N LYS A 5 -28.43 -2.95 20.25
CA LYS A 5 -27.22 -2.12 20.12
C LYS A 5 -26.48 -2.66 18.90
N SER A 6 -26.50 -1.91 17.80
CA SER A 6 -25.58 -2.13 16.69
C SER A 6 -24.16 -2.02 17.25
N ILE A 7 -23.43 -3.14 17.27
CA ILE A 7 -22.02 -3.17 17.62
C ILE A 7 -21.28 -2.57 16.43
N LYS A 8 -20.73 -1.36 16.56
CA LYS A 8 -19.77 -0.85 15.59
C LYS A 8 -18.51 -1.69 15.71
N LEU A 9 -18.14 -2.42 14.66
CA LEU A 9 -16.83 -3.08 14.60
C LEU A 9 -15.72 -2.03 14.71
N THR A 10 -14.73 -2.29 15.55
CA THR A 10 -13.52 -1.46 15.60
C THR A 10 -12.60 -1.81 14.44
N LEU A 11 -11.67 -0.91 14.08
CA LEU A 11 -10.60 -1.21 13.11
C LEU A 11 -9.80 -2.45 13.53
N THR A 12 -9.60 -2.66 14.83
CA THR A 12 -8.92 -3.84 15.38
C THR A 12 -9.72 -5.12 15.14
N ASP A 13 -11.04 -5.10 15.34
CA ASP A 13 -11.90 -6.27 15.08
C ASP A 13 -11.97 -6.57 13.59
N TRP A 14 -12.04 -5.53 12.75
CA TRP A 14 -11.98 -5.66 11.30
C TRP A 14 -10.64 -6.29 10.86
N MET A 15 -9.50 -5.76 11.31
CA MET A 15 -8.17 -6.30 11.00
C MET A 15 -8.02 -7.78 11.37
N LYS A 16 -8.58 -8.20 12.52
CA LYS A 16 -8.55 -9.61 12.96
C LYS A 16 -9.35 -10.55 12.06
N SER A 17 -10.33 -10.02 11.32
CA SER A 17 -11.16 -10.80 10.40
C SER A 17 -10.55 -10.96 9.02
N LEU A 18 -9.52 -10.16 8.68
CA LEU A 18 -8.88 -10.19 7.37
C LEU A 18 -8.07 -11.48 7.18
N PRO A 19 -8.08 -12.08 5.98
CA PRO A 19 -7.10 -13.09 5.60
C PRO A 19 -5.69 -12.51 5.70
N LYS A 20 -4.75 -13.34 6.15
CA LYS A 20 -3.35 -12.97 6.35
C LYS A 20 -2.41 -13.96 5.70
N ARG A 21 -1.22 -13.48 5.32
CA ARG A 21 -0.11 -14.34 4.93
C ARG A 21 1.20 -13.79 5.49
N VAL A 22 2.14 -14.67 5.73
CA VAL A 22 3.48 -14.30 6.20
C VAL A 22 4.24 -13.61 5.06
N THR A 23 4.80 -12.45 5.34
CA THR A 23 5.75 -11.79 4.43
C THR A 23 6.97 -12.69 4.27
N PRO A 24 7.37 -13.03 3.03
CA PRO A 24 8.58 -13.81 2.83
C PRO A 24 9.83 -13.11 3.41
N THR A 25 10.94 -13.82 3.62
CA THR A 25 12.14 -13.22 4.28
C THR A 25 13.39 -13.22 3.42
N TYR A 26 13.30 -13.74 2.19
CA TYR A 26 14.45 -14.12 1.38
C TYR A 26 15.05 -12.99 0.53
N SER A 27 14.49 -11.77 0.55
CA SER A 27 14.95 -10.66 -0.29
C SER A 27 15.01 -9.34 0.48
N LEU A 28 15.85 -8.40 0.01
CA LEU A 28 15.94 -7.05 0.58
C LEU A 28 14.59 -6.30 0.56
N PRO A 29 13.78 -6.35 -0.53
CA PRO A 29 12.43 -5.80 -0.50
C PRO A 29 11.57 -6.32 0.65
N TYR A 30 11.57 -7.64 0.89
CA TYR A 30 10.76 -8.18 1.97
C TYR A 30 11.33 -7.87 3.36
N GLN A 31 12.66 -7.81 3.51
CA GLN A 31 13.27 -7.37 4.78
C GLN A 31 12.90 -5.91 5.08
N TYR A 32 12.88 -5.06 4.06
CA TYR A 32 12.43 -3.68 4.16
C TYR A 32 10.95 -3.60 4.53
N GLN A 33 10.10 -4.42 3.89
CA GLN A 33 8.68 -4.55 4.23
C GLN A 33 8.47 -4.99 5.68
N ILE A 34 9.16 -6.06 6.13
CA ILE A 34 9.06 -6.56 7.51
C ILE A 34 9.42 -5.48 8.53
N LYS A 35 10.47 -4.71 8.23
CA LYS A 35 10.95 -3.63 9.08
C LYS A 35 9.94 -2.49 9.23
N HIS A 36 9.18 -2.17 8.18
CA HIS A 36 8.36 -0.95 8.13
C HIS A 36 6.84 -1.18 8.14
N ALA A 37 6.39 -2.34 7.67
CA ALA A 37 4.98 -2.73 7.58
C ALA A 37 4.61 -3.95 8.44
N GLY A 38 5.60 -4.78 8.79
CA GLY A 38 5.44 -5.93 9.68
C GLY A 38 5.55 -7.29 8.97
N PRO A 39 5.45 -8.41 9.72
CA PRO A 39 5.71 -9.75 9.20
C PRO A 39 4.50 -10.42 8.53
N GLU A 40 3.34 -9.76 8.51
CA GLU A 40 2.10 -10.26 7.93
C GLU A 40 1.54 -9.25 6.95
N GLU A 41 1.09 -9.73 5.80
CA GLU A 41 0.29 -8.95 4.86
C GLU A 41 -1.19 -9.25 5.09
N PHE A 42 -2.05 -8.28 4.76
CA PHE A 42 -3.49 -8.34 4.97
C PHE A 42 -4.23 -8.25 3.64
N GLN A 43 -5.09 -9.21 3.35
CA GLN A 43 -5.97 -9.15 2.20
C GLN A 43 -7.17 -8.26 2.55
N VAL A 44 -7.26 -7.10 1.90
CA VAL A 44 -8.34 -6.14 2.09
C VAL A 44 -9.17 -6.05 0.82
N ALA A 45 -10.49 -5.99 1.01
CA ALA A 45 -11.46 -5.90 -0.08
C ALA A 45 -12.41 -4.72 0.13
N GLY A 46 -12.78 -4.06 -0.96
CA GLY A 46 -13.60 -2.86 -0.99
C GLY A 46 -13.73 -2.34 -2.42
N GLY A 47 -14.86 -1.70 -2.75
CA GLY A 47 -15.11 -1.15 -4.08
C GLY A 47 -15.11 -2.19 -5.20
N GLY A 48 -15.39 -3.47 -4.88
CA GLY A 48 -15.32 -4.59 -5.82
C GLY A 48 -13.90 -5.02 -6.19
N GLN A 49 -12.88 -4.52 -5.49
CA GLN A 49 -11.48 -4.88 -5.67
C GLN A 49 -10.91 -5.53 -4.41
N GLU A 50 -9.73 -6.14 -4.58
CA GLU A 50 -8.96 -6.75 -3.51
C GLU A 50 -7.46 -6.47 -3.68
N ILE A 51 -6.75 -6.28 -2.56
CA ILE A 51 -5.31 -6.08 -2.52
C ILE A 51 -4.72 -6.75 -1.28
N TRP A 52 -3.49 -7.25 -1.41
CA TRP A 52 -2.66 -7.64 -0.27
C TRP A 52 -1.85 -6.41 0.15
N ALA A 53 -2.23 -5.79 1.26
CA ALA A 53 -1.48 -4.67 1.82
C ALA A 53 -0.33 -5.19 2.67
N ASP A 54 0.84 -4.56 2.55
CA ASP A 54 2.04 -4.96 3.29
C ASP A 54 1.86 -4.84 4.80
N GLY A 55 0.98 -3.94 5.24
CA GLY A 55 0.61 -3.76 6.63
C GLY A 55 -0.63 -2.89 6.80
N LEU A 56 -1.14 -2.84 8.03
CA LEU A 56 -2.22 -1.95 8.45
C LEU A 56 -1.86 -1.34 9.80
N ARG A 57 -1.79 -0.01 9.87
CA ARG A 57 -1.47 0.71 11.10
C ARG A 57 -2.74 1.12 11.84
N LEU A 58 -2.95 0.53 13.01
CA LEU A 58 -4.17 0.76 13.82
C LEU A 58 -4.31 2.19 14.36
N THR A 59 -3.21 2.95 14.51
CA THR A 59 -3.25 4.28 15.13
C THR A 59 -3.94 5.33 14.26
N ASP A 60 -3.84 5.20 12.94
CA ASP A 60 -4.42 6.14 11.97
C ASP A 60 -5.25 5.46 10.88
N GLY A 61 -5.32 4.12 10.85
CA GLY A 61 -6.09 3.36 9.88
C GLY A 61 -5.50 3.34 8.48
N PHE A 62 -4.21 3.64 8.35
CA PHE A 62 -3.53 3.63 7.06
C PHE A 62 -3.08 2.21 6.70
N LEU A 63 -3.37 1.81 5.46
CA LEU A 63 -2.67 0.70 4.81
C LEU A 63 -1.24 1.13 4.51
N LEU A 64 -0.31 0.18 4.58
CA LEU A 64 1.10 0.40 4.34
C LEU A 64 1.52 -0.35 3.08
N GLU A 65 2.34 0.31 2.25
CA GLU A 65 2.89 -0.25 1.01
C GLU A 65 4.38 0.09 0.94
N CYS A 66 5.24 -0.91 0.94
CA CYS A 66 6.69 -0.75 0.96
C CYS A 66 7.29 -0.92 -0.45
N LYS A 67 7.95 0.13 -0.95
CA LYS A 67 8.68 0.08 -2.22
C LYS A 67 10.18 0.28 -1.99
N PHE A 68 10.88 -0.83 -1.83
CA PHE A 68 12.34 -0.85 -1.75
C PHE A 68 12.98 -0.69 -3.13
N ILE A 69 13.95 0.21 -3.24
CA ILE A 69 14.70 0.53 -4.44
C ILE A 69 16.18 0.26 -4.15
N ASP A 70 16.69 -0.85 -4.72
CA ASP A 70 18.09 -1.27 -4.59
C ASP A 70 19.03 -0.47 -5.52
N GLN A 71 18.59 -0.27 -6.76
CA GLN A 71 19.35 0.43 -7.80
C GLN A 71 18.53 1.61 -8.33
N PRO A 72 18.58 2.77 -7.65
CA PRO A 72 17.84 3.96 -8.05
C PRO A 72 18.06 4.38 -9.52
N ASP A 73 19.31 4.30 -10.01
CA ASP A 73 19.65 4.70 -11.38
C ASP A 73 19.14 3.71 -12.43
N ARG A 74 18.50 2.61 -12.02
CA ARG A 74 17.80 1.65 -12.88
C ARG A 74 16.35 1.41 -12.44
N SER A 75 15.81 2.27 -11.57
CA SER A 75 14.47 2.13 -11.02
C SER A 75 13.41 2.69 -11.97
N PRO A 76 12.29 1.99 -12.22
CA PRO A 76 11.17 2.53 -13.00
C PRO A 76 10.48 3.71 -12.32
N PHE A 77 10.68 3.87 -11.01
CA PHE A 77 10.02 4.90 -10.18
C PHE A 77 10.84 6.19 -10.08
N VAL A 78 12.07 6.18 -10.59
CA VAL A 78 12.97 7.35 -10.63
C VAL A 78 12.95 7.91 -12.06
N ALA A 79 12.56 9.17 -12.22
CA ALA A 79 12.27 9.78 -13.52
C ALA A 79 13.52 9.84 -14.44
N ASP A 80 14.69 10.13 -13.87
CA ASP A 80 15.97 10.29 -14.55
C ASP A 80 16.82 9.00 -14.58
N SER A 81 16.23 7.86 -14.22
CA SER A 81 16.93 6.57 -14.26
C SER A 81 17.15 6.06 -15.68
N GLN A 82 18.13 5.18 -15.83
CA GLN A 82 18.59 4.59 -17.09
C GLN A 82 17.86 3.28 -17.44
N ILE A 83 16.71 3.01 -16.83
CA ILE A 83 15.93 1.82 -17.17
C ILE A 83 15.34 1.97 -18.58
N PRO A 84 15.38 0.92 -19.43
CA PRO A 84 14.76 0.98 -20.76
C PRO A 84 13.26 1.27 -20.70
N ASP A 85 12.78 2.13 -21.60
CA ASP A 85 11.39 2.62 -21.61
C ASP A 85 10.34 1.52 -21.66
N PHE A 86 10.56 0.47 -22.46
CA PHE A 86 9.63 -0.66 -22.54
C PHE A 86 9.51 -1.42 -21.21
N ILE A 87 10.59 -1.47 -20.42
CA ILE A 87 10.59 -2.07 -19.08
C ILE A 87 9.88 -1.12 -18.11
N ARG A 88 10.19 0.19 -18.17
CA ARG A 88 9.53 1.21 -17.36
C ARG A 88 8.02 1.15 -17.55
N GLN A 89 7.56 1.23 -18.80
CA GLN A 89 6.14 1.23 -19.14
C GLN A 89 5.44 -0.01 -18.59
N ARG A 90 6.02 -1.19 -18.78
CA ARG A 90 5.45 -2.44 -18.26
C ARG A 90 5.30 -2.42 -16.74
N ILE A 91 6.34 -2.02 -16.01
CA ILE A 91 6.31 -2.02 -14.54
C ILE A 91 5.37 -0.93 -14.01
N VAL A 92 5.43 0.28 -14.58
CA VAL A 92 4.54 1.38 -14.20
C VAL A 92 3.08 1.03 -14.44
N THR A 93 2.73 0.32 -15.51
CA THR A 93 1.35 -0.16 -15.74
C THR A 93 0.91 -1.16 -14.67
N GLN A 94 1.79 -2.07 -14.23
CA GLN A 94 1.46 -3.02 -13.15
C GLN A 94 1.25 -2.30 -11.82
N VAL A 95 2.08 -1.30 -11.51
CA VAL A 95 1.93 -0.48 -10.30
C VAL A 95 0.68 0.40 -10.38
N ALA A 96 0.34 0.94 -11.54
CA ALA A 96 -0.90 1.69 -11.72
C ALA A 96 -2.16 0.82 -11.50
N ASP A 97 -2.14 -0.45 -11.92
CA ASP A 97 -3.22 -1.41 -11.62
C ASP A 97 -3.35 -1.66 -10.10
N GLU A 98 -2.22 -1.84 -9.41
CA GLU A 98 -2.19 -1.95 -7.95
C GLU A 98 -2.77 -0.70 -7.26
N TRP A 99 -2.40 0.50 -7.70
CA TRP A 99 -2.94 1.75 -7.15
C TRP A 99 -4.44 1.92 -7.44
N TYR A 100 -4.92 1.47 -8.60
CA TYR A 100 -6.36 1.43 -8.89
C TYR A 100 -7.11 0.55 -7.88
N ARG A 101 -6.56 -0.61 -7.53
CA ARG A 101 -7.16 -1.52 -6.53
C ARG A 101 -7.10 -0.93 -5.12
N TYR A 102 -5.99 -0.32 -4.72
CA TYR A 102 -5.91 0.43 -3.46
C TYR A 102 -6.95 1.53 -3.39
N ALA A 103 -7.13 2.31 -4.45
CA ALA A 103 -8.09 3.41 -4.49
C ALA A 103 -9.53 2.91 -4.32
N ALA A 104 -9.89 1.80 -4.96
CA ALA A 104 -11.21 1.18 -4.78
C ALA A 104 -11.46 0.73 -3.33
N VAL A 105 -10.45 0.17 -2.65
CA VAL A 105 -10.56 -0.23 -1.25
C VAL A 105 -10.68 0.99 -0.32
N ILE A 106 -9.79 1.97 -0.48
CA ILE A 106 -9.67 3.14 0.41
C ILE A 106 -10.86 4.08 0.26
N ASN A 107 -11.38 4.26 -0.96
CA ASN A 107 -12.51 5.14 -1.21
C ASN A 107 -13.88 4.46 -0.98
N ASP A 108 -13.90 3.17 -0.66
CA ASP A 108 -15.12 2.48 -0.27
C ASP A 108 -15.49 2.79 1.19
N SER A 109 -16.62 3.48 1.36
CA SER A 109 -17.20 3.81 2.67
C SER A 109 -17.49 2.61 3.59
N GLN A 110 -17.50 1.38 3.06
CA GLN A 110 -17.69 0.16 3.84
C GLN A 110 -16.40 -0.37 4.46
N THR A 111 -15.24 0.11 4.02
CA THR A 111 -13.97 -0.22 4.67
C THR A 111 -13.67 0.81 5.76
N PRO A 112 -13.10 0.39 6.91
CA PRO A 112 -12.73 1.30 7.98
C PRO A 112 -11.33 1.90 7.81
N VAL A 113 -10.66 1.65 6.66
CA VAL A 113 -9.33 2.21 6.40
C VAL A 113 -9.43 3.68 6.02
N MET A 114 -8.39 4.43 6.34
CA MET A 114 -8.38 5.88 6.18
C MET A 114 -7.56 6.33 4.98
N GLY A 115 -6.58 5.54 4.53
CA GLY A 115 -5.65 5.95 3.49
C GLY A 115 -4.51 4.97 3.22
N LEU A 116 -3.57 5.40 2.37
CA LEU A 116 -2.35 4.67 2.00
C LEU A 116 -1.09 5.45 2.40
N GLU A 117 -0.18 4.80 3.12
CA GLU A 117 1.19 5.30 3.34
C GLU A 117 2.15 4.47 2.50
N VAL A 118 2.74 5.11 1.49
CA VAL A 118 3.77 4.50 0.65
C VAL A 118 5.13 4.77 1.30
N ILE A 119 5.83 3.71 1.67
CA ILE A 119 7.10 3.74 2.38
C ILE A 119 8.21 3.36 1.40
N THR A 120 9.14 4.26 1.12
CA THR A 120 10.27 3.99 0.20
C THR A 120 11.60 4.41 0.81
N ASN A 121 12.70 3.84 0.34
CA ASN A 121 14.06 4.19 0.76
C ASN A 121 14.75 5.20 -0.16
N GLU A 122 14.11 5.59 -1.27
CA GLU A 122 14.70 6.45 -2.30
C GLU A 122 13.86 7.74 -2.50
N PRO A 123 14.36 8.91 -2.05
CA PRO A 123 13.68 10.19 -2.20
C PRO A 123 13.29 10.54 -3.64
N ARG A 124 14.08 10.14 -4.64
CA ARG A 124 13.79 10.43 -6.05
C ARG A 124 12.54 9.72 -6.58
N ALA A 125 12.06 8.69 -5.89
CA ALA A 125 10.82 8.00 -6.23
C ALA A 125 9.57 8.65 -5.63
N VAL A 126 9.72 9.59 -4.69
CA VAL A 126 8.59 10.28 -4.04
C VAL A 126 7.63 10.92 -5.05
N PRO A 127 8.10 11.69 -6.06
CA PRO A 127 7.19 12.32 -7.03
C PRO A 127 6.35 11.30 -7.80
N PHE A 128 6.91 10.13 -8.12
CA PHE A 128 6.19 9.08 -8.84
C PHE A 128 5.03 8.52 -8.01
N PHE A 129 5.28 8.16 -6.74
CA PHE A 129 4.24 7.61 -5.88
C PHE A 129 3.22 8.66 -5.46
N GLN A 130 3.64 9.92 -5.27
CA GLN A 130 2.71 11.02 -4.99
C GLN A 130 1.77 11.28 -6.18
N ASP A 131 2.30 11.30 -7.41
CA ASP A 131 1.47 11.45 -8.61
C ASP A 131 0.41 10.35 -8.72
N LEU A 132 0.75 9.10 -8.36
CA LEU A 132 -0.23 8.02 -8.34
C LEU A 132 -1.28 8.21 -7.23
N LEU A 133 -0.91 8.64 -6.03
CA LEU A 133 -1.89 8.95 -4.97
C LEU A 133 -2.87 10.02 -5.43
N ASP A 134 -2.36 11.10 -6.03
CA ASP A 134 -3.15 12.23 -6.51
C ASP A 134 -4.05 11.83 -7.68
N ARG A 135 -3.51 11.10 -8.67
CA ARG A 135 -4.22 10.63 -9.86
C ARG A 135 -5.43 9.77 -9.53
N TYR A 136 -5.31 8.91 -8.51
CA TYR A 136 -6.39 8.03 -8.07
C TYR A 136 -7.24 8.62 -6.94
N GLY A 137 -7.00 9.88 -6.56
CA GLY A 137 -7.78 10.58 -5.53
C GLY A 137 -7.74 9.88 -4.18
N MET A 138 -6.63 9.26 -3.83
CA MET A 138 -6.47 8.54 -2.57
C MET A 138 -6.04 9.50 -1.45
N ASN A 139 -6.66 9.38 -0.28
CA ASN A 139 -6.06 9.93 0.93
C ASN A 139 -4.75 9.16 1.20
N GLY A 140 -3.61 9.79 0.98
CA GLY A 140 -2.34 9.11 1.14
C GLY A 140 -1.15 10.03 1.30
N ARG A 141 -0.03 9.41 1.62
CA ARG A 141 1.26 10.10 1.75
C ARG A 141 2.40 9.17 1.37
N VAL A 142 3.49 9.76 0.91
CA VAL A 142 4.76 9.06 0.70
C VAL A 142 5.72 9.44 1.81
N VAL A 143 6.36 8.45 2.43
CA VAL A 143 7.38 8.65 3.46
C VAL A 143 8.68 7.97 3.05
N VAL A 144 9.80 8.63 3.36
CA VAL A 144 11.13 8.09 3.09
C VAL A 144 11.75 7.54 4.36
N LEU A 145 11.97 6.22 4.43
CA LEU A 145 12.57 5.53 5.57
C LEU A 145 13.77 4.67 5.11
N LYS A 146 14.76 4.50 5.97
CA LYS A 146 15.94 3.66 5.72
C LYS A 146 15.88 2.41 6.57
#